data_AF-A0A1V6CB76-F1
#
_entry.id   AF-A0A1V6CB76-F1
#
_cell.length_a   1.000
_cell.length_b   1.000
_cell.length_c   1.000
_cell.angle_alpha   90.00
_cell.angle_beta   90.00
_cell.angle_gamma   90.00
#
_symmetry.space_group_name_H-M   'P 1'
#
loop_
_entity.id
_entity.type
_entity.pdbx_description
1 polymer ?
#
loop_
_entity_poly.entity_id
_entity_poly.type
_entity_poly.pdbx_seq_one_letter_code
_entity_poly.pdbx_strand_id
1 'polypeptide(L)' 'MKLKAYESISHARKERKKYFERYNTYRPHQGLNYRTPDEIYYGTLSKIKDVV' A
#
# COMPACT_ATOMS: atom_id res chain seq x y z
N MET A 1 18.24 -6.66 7.66
CA MET A 1 16.82 -7.03 7.40
C MET A 1 16.29 -7.76 8.63
N LYS A 2 15.34 -7.19 9.38
CA LYS A 2 14.71 -7.91 10.52
C LYS A 2 13.59 -8.80 9.96
N LEU A 3 13.80 -10.11 9.99
CA LEU A 3 12.77 -11.09 9.64
C LEU A 3 11.78 -11.19 10.81
N LYS A 4 10.48 -11.04 10.55
CA LYS A 4 9.45 -11.19 11.57
C LYS A 4 9.11 -12.66 11.76
N ALA A 5 9.21 -13.17 12.99
CA ALA A 5 8.74 -14.50 13.32
C ALA A 5 7.20 -14.48 13.42
N TYR A 6 6.54 -15.16 12.51
CA TYR A 6 5.08 -15.34 12.56
C TYR A 6 4.75 -16.62 13.31
N GLU A 7 3.84 -16.52 14.28
CA GLU A 7 3.44 -17.65 15.13
C GLU A 7 2.47 -18.61 14.43
N SER A 8 1.76 -18.13 13.41
CA SER A 8 0.82 -18.91 12.61
C SER A 8 0.54 -18.25 11.26
N ILE A 9 -0.08 -19.00 10.35
CA ILE A 9 -0.55 -18.47 9.05
C ILE A 9 -1.55 -17.33 9.27
N SER A 10 -2.46 -17.46 10.25
CA SER A 10 -3.43 -16.42 10.58
C SER A 10 -2.75 -15.14 11.07
N HIS A 11 -1.72 -15.27 11.91
CA HIS A 11 -0.89 -14.14 12.34
C HIS A 11 -0.19 -13.50 11.12
N ALA A 12 0.41 -14.30 10.24
CA ALA A 12 1.04 -13.79 9.00
C ALA A 12 0.06 -13.02 8.10
N ARG A 13 -1.18 -13.51 7.92
CA ARG A 13 -2.22 -12.83 7.13
C ARG A 13 -2.60 -11.48 7.74
N LYS A 14 -2.77 -11.42 9.07
CA LYS A 14 -3.09 -10.17 9.80
C LYS A 14 -1.98 -9.14 9.62
N GLU A 15 -0.74 -9.54 9.79
CA GLU A 15 0.41 -8.64 9.68
C GLU A 15 0.67 -8.21 8.24
N ARG A 16 0.42 -9.10 7.27
CA ARG A 16 0.47 -8.75 5.84
C ARG A 16 -0.56 -7.68 5.50
N LYS A 17 -1.79 -7.80 6.02
CA LYS A 17 -2.83 -6.76 5.83
C LYS A 17 -2.35 -5.40 6.37
N LYS A 18 -1.84 -5.38 7.60
CA LYS A 18 -1.29 -4.15 8.22
C LYS A 18 -0.14 -3.54 7.42
N TYR A 19 0.73 -4.39 6.86
CA TYR A 19 1.82 -3.93 6.00
C TYR A 19 1.28 -3.20 4.77
N PHE A 20 0.35 -3.83 4.03
CA PHE A 20 -0.23 -3.21 2.83
C PHE A 20 -0.99 -1.94 3.14
N GLU A 21 -1.78 -1.92 4.22
CA GLU A 21 -2.49 -0.73 4.66
C GLU A 21 -1.52 0.45 4.88
N ARG A 22 -0.44 0.22 5.63
CA ARG A 22 0.59 1.26 5.86
C ARG A 22 1.33 1.66 4.59
N TYR A 23 1.67 0.70 3.74
CA TYR A 23 2.38 0.95 2.47
C TYR A 23 1.56 1.83 1.53
N ASN A 24 0.26 1.54 1.45
CA ASN A 24 -0.67 2.20 0.53
C ASN A 24 -1.13 3.58 1.05
N THR A 25 -1.26 3.77 2.37
CA THR A 25 -1.93 4.97 2.93
C THR A 25 -1.02 5.94 3.66
N TYR A 26 0.12 5.47 4.21
CA TYR A 26 0.88 6.27 5.19
C TYR A 26 2.34 6.49 4.84
N ARG A 27 2.94 5.65 3.98
CA ARG A 27 4.34 5.82 3.56
C ARG A 27 4.41 6.62 2.26
N PRO A 28 4.96 7.84 2.27
CA PRO A 28 5.44 8.51 1.07
C PRO A 28 6.48 7.66 0.35
N HIS A 29 6.36 7.53 -0.96
CA HIS A 29 7.35 6.84 -1.77
C HIS A 29 8.12 7.84 -2.63
N GLN A 30 9.45 7.78 -2.58
CA GLN A 30 10.30 8.68 -3.37
C GLN A 30 10.01 8.55 -4.88
N GLY A 31 9.75 7.34 -5.38
CA GLY A 31 9.36 7.11 -6.78
C GLY A 31 7.97 7.65 -7.15
N LEU A 32 7.18 8.09 -6.16
CA LEU A 32 5.87 8.72 -6.34
C LEU A 32 5.90 10.19 -5.95
N ASN A 33 7.07 10.86 -6.00
CA ASN A 33 7.26 12.24 -5.57
C ASN A 33 6.76 12.47 -4.13
N TYR A 34 7.08 11.55 -3.23
CA TYR A 34 6.65 11.57 -1.82
C TYR A 34 5.12 11.52 -1.61
N ARG A 35 4.39 11.01 -2.60
CA ARG A 35 2.97 10.65 -2.45
C ARG A 35 2.82 9.18 -2.06
N THR A 36 1.64 8.83 -1.57
CA THR A 36 1.27 7.45 -1.30
C THR A 36 0.69 6.78 -2.56
N PRO A 37 0.73 5.44 -2.65
CA PRO A 37 0.16 4.73 -3.79
C PRO A 37 -1.34 5.00 -3.93
N ASP A 38 -2.07 5.10 -2.82
CA ASP A 38 -3.50 5.42 -2.85
C ASP A 38 -3.76 6.82 -3.41
N GLU A 39 -2.98 7.83 -3.00
CA GLU A 39 -3.12 9.19 -3.54
C GLU A 39 -2.94 9.24 -5.06
N ILE A 40 -2.02 8.43 -5.61
CA ILE A 40 -1.80 8.32 -7.05
C ILE A 40 -2.95 7.57 -7.69
N TYR A 41 -3.27 6.36 -7.23
CA TYR A 41 -4.29 5.51 -7.83
C TYR A 41 -5.65 6.21 -7.85
N TYR A 42 -6.16 6.63 -6.69
CA TYR A 42 -7.46 7.30 -6.59
C TYR A 42 -7.47 8.66 -7.32
N GLY A 43 -6.35 9.38 -7.35
CA GLY A 43 -6.20 10.60 -8.15
C GLY A 43 -6.24 10.36 -9.67
N THR A 44 -5.89 9.16 -10.13
CA THR A 44 -5.96 8.76 -11.55
C THR A 44 -7.29 8.14 -11.97
N LEU A 45 -8.11 7.66 -11.03
CA LEU A 45 -9.38 7.00 -11.36
C LEU A 45 -10.35 7.87 -12.15
N SER A 46 -10.39 9.18 -11.89
CA SER A 46 -11.20 10.10 -12.70
C SER A 46 -10.71 10.14 -14.15
N LYS A 47 -9.38 10.20 -14.34
CA LYS A 47 -8.77 10.26 -15.67
C LYS A 47 -8.98 8.98 -16.48
N ILE A 48 -9.02 7.82 -15.81
CA ILE A 48 -9.28 6.53 -16.47
C ILE A 48 -10.73 6.44 -16.93
N LYS A 49 -11.69 6.94 -16.12
CA LYS A 49 -13.11 6.95 -16.49
C LYS A 49 -13.40 7.81 -17.72
N ASP A 50 -12.68 8.90 -17.92
CA ASP A 50 -12.87 9.78 -19.07
C ASP A 50 -12.25 9.22 -20.37
N VAL A 51 -11.46 8.14 -20.27
CA VAL A 51 -10.73 7.50 -21.39
C VAL A 51 -11.40 6.21 -21.87
N VAL A 52 -12.34 5.65 -21.10
CA VAL A 52 -13.11 4.43 -21.43
C VAL A 52 -14.52 4.82 -21.88
#